data_AF-A0A4P5R993-F1
#
_entry.id   AF-A0A4P5R993-F1
#
_cell.length_a   1.000
_cell.length_b   1.000
_cell.length_c   1.000
_cell.angle_alpha   90.00
_cell.angle_beta   90.00
_cell.angle_gamma   90.00
#
_symmetry.space_group_name_H-M   'P 1'
#
loop_
_entity.id
_entity.type
_entity.pdbx_description
1 polymer ?
#
loop_
_entity_poly.entity_id
_entity_poly.type
_entity_poly.pdbx_seq_one_letter_code
_entity_poly.pdbx_strand_id
1 'polypeptide(L)'
;MSNSELIIQNWGSDVEYQSAWDRQRELHHKIVTENHPDVAVLLEHQNVYTAGRSTKPEDRPTDSSPVFDIDRGGRITWHGPGQIVCYPIMKLDDPVDVVAHVRRLELLIMNVCSKLGLETTQIEGRSGVWVKGNGLPDKKIAAIGIRVAKKATMHGFALNCNNSLVAFRNIVPCGIGDADVTTISLELGRDVSVAEVTPLIEAELRNGALKRNVSKRSKVEV
;
A
#
# COMPACT_ATOMS: atom_id res chain seq x y z
N MET A 1 -6.36 -28.40 -7.19
CA MET A 1 -6.87 -27.29 -8.02
C MET A 1 -6.97 -26.07 -7.12
N SER A 2 -6.28 -24.96 -7.27
CA SER A 2 -5.19 -24.48 -8.11
C SER A 2 -4.35 -23.64 -7.13
N ASN A 3 -3.03 -23.82 -7.10
CA ASN A 3 -2.16 -22.87 -6.41
C ASN A 3 -2.19 -21.62 -7.30
N SER A 4 -3.12 -20.68 -7.05
CA SER A 4 -3.26 -19.51 -7.91
C SER A 4 -2.00 -18.67 -7.74
N GLU A 5 -1.12 -18.76 -8.73
CA GLU A 5 0.09 -17.97 -8.84
C GLU A 5 -0.27 -16.48 -8.75
N LEU A 6 0.40 -15.74 -7.87
CA LEU A 6 0.25 -14.29 -7.78
C LEU A 6 0.95 -13.67 -8.98
N ILE A 7 0.19 -13.08 -9.89
CA ILE A 7 0.74 -12.36 -11.04
C ILE A 7 1.23 -10.99 -10.58
N ILE A 8 2.48 -10.66 -10.87
CA ILE A 8 3.02 -9.32 -10.61
C ILE A 8 2.95 -8.51 -11.90
N GLN A 9 2.33 -7.33 -11.85
CA GLN A 9 2.27 -6.39 -12.96
C GLN A 9 2.98 -5.09 -12.57
N ASN A 10 3.68 -4.49 -13.51
CA ASN A 10 4.21 -3.13 -13.38
C ASN A 10 3.47 -2.24 -14.39
N TRP A 11 2.76 -1.23 -13.91
CA TRP A 11 2.02 -0.29 -14.77
C TRP A 11 2.83 0.97 -15.12
N GLY A 12 4.09 1.03 -14.70
CA GLY A 12 5.01 2.12 -14.98
C GLY A 12 4.85 3.29 -14.02
N SER A 13 5.43 4.41 -14.43
CA SER A 13 5.37 5.69 -13.73
C SER A 13 4.40 6.65 -14.43
N ASP A 14 4.13 7.77 -13.78
CA ASP A 14 3.26 8.84 -14.30
C ASP A 14 1.82 8.37 -14.59
N VAL A 15 1.32 7.41 -13.80
CA VAL A 15 -0.01 6.85 -14.01
C VAL A 15 -1.07 7.75 -13.40
N GLU A 16 -2.02 8.22 -14.22
CA GLU A 16 -3.19 8.96 -13.74
C GLU A 16 -3.99 8.11 -12.74
N TYR A 17 -4.35 8.71 -11.60
CA TYR A 17 -5.03 7.99 -10.51
C TYR A 17 -6.35 7.35 -10.96
N GLN A 18 -7.19 8.09 -11.71
CA GLN A 18 -8.50 7.59 -12.16
C GLN A 18 -8.34 6.36 -13.07
N SER A 19 -7.44 6.43 -14.05
CA SER A 19 -7.12 5.32 -14.95
C SER A 19 -6.65 4.07 -14.19
N ALA A 20 -5.76 4.23 -13.22
CA ALA A 20 -5.33 3.11 -12.37
C ALA A 20 -6.49 2.54 -11.54
N TRP A 21 -7.33 3.40 -10.97
CA TRP A 21 -8.47 2.97 -10.17
C TRP A 21 -9.50 2.20 -10.98
N ASP A 22 -9.75 2.61 -12.23
CA ASP A 22 -10.64 1.91 -13.16
C ASP A 22 -10.09 0.51 -13.49
N ARG A 23 -8.79 0.42 -13.77
CA ARG A 23 -8.09 -0.86 -14.01
C ARG A 23 -8.10 -1.76 -12.77
N GLN A 24 -7.98 -1.21 -11.57
CA GLN A 24 -8.13 -1.98 -10.33
C GLN A 24 -9.54 -2.59 -10.21
N ARG A 25 -10.60 -1.83 -10.55
CA ARG A 25 -11.98 -2.32 -10.50
C ARG A 25 -12.22 -3.44 -11.52
N GLU A 26 -11.64 -3.33 -12.70
CA GLU A 26 -11.71 -4.38 -13.72
C GLU A 26 -11.02 -5.66 -13.26
N LEU A 27 -9.80 -5.56 -12.74
CA LEU A 27 -9.07 -6.71 -12.18
C LEU A 27 -9.81 -7.35 -11.00
N HIS A 28 -10.35 -6.53 -10.09
CA HIS A 28 -11.16 -7.00 -8.98
C HIS A 28 -12.38 -7.79 -9.46
N HIS A 29 -13.09 -7.28 -10.47
CA HIS A 29 -14.22 -7.98 -11.09
C HIS A 29 -13.78 -9.35 -11.60
N LYS A 30 -12.76 -9.40 -12.47
CA LYS A 30 -12.23 -10.64 -13.06
C LYS A 30 -11.82 -11.67 -11.99
N ILE A 31 -11.14 -11.25 -10.94
CA ILE A 31 -10.73 -12.12 -9.84
C ILE A 31 -11.94 -12.72 -9.12
N VAL A 32 -12.96 -11.89 -8.88
CA VAL A 32 -14.16 -12.32 -8.14
C VAL A 32 -15.07 -13.21 -8.99
N THR A 33 -15.28 -12.91 -10.27
CA THR A 33 -16.31 -13.54 -11.12
C THR A 33 -15.78 -14.56 -12.11
N GLU A 34 -14.53 -14.42 -12.57
CA GLU A 34 -13.98 -15.18 -13.70
C GLU A 34 -12.85 -16.14 -13.28
N ASN A 35 -12.64 -16.33 -11.98
CA ASN A 35 -11.54 -17.15 -11.44
C ASN A 35 -10.15 -16.74 -11.96
N HIS A 36 -9.98 -15.45 -12.28
CA HIS A 36 -8.69 -14.88 -12.65
C HIS A 36 -7.68 -15.01 -11.48
N PRO A 37 -6.39 -15.28 -11.75
CA PRO A 37 -5.36 -15.29 -10.72
C PRO A 37 -5.29 -13.98 -9.93
N ASP A 38 -4.84 -14.07 -8.67
CA ASP A 38 -4.56 -12.91 -7.83
C ASP A 38 -3.47 -12.03 -8.49
N VAL A 39 -3.55 -10.71 -8.36
CA VAL A 39 -2.62 -9.77 -9.01
C VAL A 39 -2.05 -8.79 -7.98
N ALA A 40 -0.73 -8.56 -8.01
CA ALA A 40 -0.09 -7.43 -7.34
C ALA A 40 0.43 -6.44 -8.39
N VAL A 41 -0.07 -5.22 -8.35
CA VAL A 41 0.30 -4.16 -9.29
C VAL A 41 1.27 -3.20 -8.64
N LEU A 42 2.37 -2.85 -9.32
CA LEU A 42 3.35 -1.84 -8.93
C LEU A 42 3.29 -0.66 -9.90
N LEU A 43 3.33 0.57 -9.38
CA LEU A 43 3.32 1.79 -10.19
C LEU A 43 3.77 3.03 -9.39
N GLU A 44 3.97 4.14 -10.11
CA GLU A 44 4.00 5.49 -9.55
C GLU A 44 2.86 6.33 -10.15
N HIS A 45 2.25 7.17 -9.31
CA HIS A 45 1.21 8.07 -9.76
C HIS A 45 1.75 9.43 -10.21
N GLN A 46 0.94 10.12 -11.01
CA GLN A 46 0.96 11.58 -11.06
C GLN A 46 0.68 12.18 -9.67
N ASN A 47 1.05 13.44 -9.48
CA ASN A 47 0.76 14.18 -8.25
C ASN A 47 -0.76 14.19 -7.97
N VAL A 48 -1.18 13.57 -6.86
CA VAL A 48 -2.59 13.43 -6.50
C VAL A 48 -2.81 13.32 -5.00
N TYR A 49 -3.82 14.03 -4.50
CA TYR A 49 -4.39 13.78 -3.17
C TYR A 49 -5.57 12.82 -3.27
N THR A 50 -5.63 11.84 -2.37
CA THR A 50 -6.76 10.91 -2.28
C THR A 50 -7.35 10.90 -0.88
N ALA A 51 -8.66 11.09 -0.78
CA ALA A 51 -9.42 11.08 0.47
C ALA A 51 -10.13 9.73 0.64
N GLY A 52 -9.68 8.93 1.62
CA GLY A 52 -10.38 7.72 2.03
C GLY A 52 -11.63 8.02 2.87
N ARG A 53 -12.41 6.98 3.19
CA ARG A 53 -13.72 7.10 3.86
C ARG A 53 -13.71 7.82 5.21
N SER A 54 -12.57 7.87 5.90
CA SER A 54 -12.45 8.50 7.22
C SER A 54 -11.85 9.90 7.17
N THR A 55 -11.66 10.48 5.97
CA THR A 55 -11.11 11.83 5.79
C THR A 55 -12.07 12.87 6.34
N LYS A 56 -11.56 13.76 7.20
CA LYS A 56 -12.32 14.90 7.70
C LYS A 56 -12.04 16.16 6.87
N PRO A 57 -12.92 17.16 6.89
CA PRO A 57 -12.69 18.43 6.20
C PRO A 57 -11.35 19.08 6.59
N GLU A 58 -10.98 19.05 7.86
CA GLU A 58 -9.72 19.62 8.37
C GLU A 58 -8.46 18.86 7.90
N ASP A 59 -8.59 17.62 7.44
CA ASP A 59 -7.45 16.87 6.93
C ASP A 59 -7.07 17.29 5.49
N ARG A 60 -8.00 17.91 4.75
CA ARG A 60 -7.87 18.23 3.32
C ARG A 60 -6.84 19.34 3.03
N PRO A 61 -6.32 19.42 1.78
CA PRO A 61 -5.33 20.41 1.41
C PRO A 61 -5.81 21.84 1.65
N THR A 62 -4.97 22.67 2.26
CA THR A 62 -5.28 24.09 2.51
C THR A 62 -5.12 24.98 1.27
N ASP A 63 -4.48 24.46 0.22
CA ASP A 63 -4.12 25.17 -1.01
C ASP A 63 -5.12 24.94 -2.17
N SER A 64 -6.31 24.40 -1.87
CA SER A 64 -7.35 24.05 -2.88
C SER A 64 -6.92 23.03 -3.94
N SER A 65 -5.83 22.29 -3.72
CA SER A 65 -5.45 21.19 -4.60
C SER A 65 -6.60 20.19 -4.78
N PRO A 66 -6.80 19.65 -6.00
CA PRO A 66 -7.86 18.68 -6.24
C PRO A 66 -7.63 17.41 -5.41
N VAL A 67 -8.72 16.89 -4.84
CA VAL A 67 -8.72 15.67 -4.03
C VAL A 67 -9.68 14.67 -4.65
N PHE A 68 -9.21 13.44 -4.87
CA PHE A 68 -10.05 12.34 -5.30
C PHE A 68 -10.66 11.65 -4.09
N ASP A 69 -11.98 11.77 -3.93
CA ASP A 69 -12.73 11.01 -2.94
C ASP A 69 -12.89 9.55 -3.39
N ILE A 70 -12.38 8.63 -2.57
CA ILE A 70 -12.25 7.22 -2.92
C ILE A 70 -12.73 6.30 -1.80
N ASP A 71 -12.92 5.04 -2.13
CA ASP A 71 -13.60 4.08 -1.27
C ASP A 71 -12.67 3.23 -0.38
N ARG A 72 -11.39 3.57 -0.29
CA ARG A 72 -10.43 2.91 0.61
C ARG A 72 -10.64 3.30 2.07
N GLY A 73 -10.17 2.43 2.97
CA GLY A 73 -10.02 2.77 4.38
C GLY A 73 -8.97 3.88 4.62
N GLY A 74 -9.00 4.45 5.82
CA GLY A 74 -8.10 5.53 6.21
C GLY A 74 -8.58 6.91 5.78
N ARG A 75 -7.74 7.91 6.06
CA ARG A 75 -8.00 9.33 5.76
C ARG A 75 -7.26 9.77 4.51
N ILE A 76 -7.05 11.08 4.34
CA ILE A 76 -6.33 11.63 3.20
C ILE A 76 -4.86 11.19 3.16
N THR A 77 -4.33 11.06 1.96
CA THR A 77 -2.90 10.89 1.69
C THR A 77 -2.55 11.55 0.36
N TRP A 78 -1.26 11.59 0.07
CA TRP A 78 -0.70 12.02 -1.20
C TRP A 78 0.03 10.87 -1.92
N HIS A 79 -0.02 10.89 -3.25
CA HIS A 79 0.80 10.06 -4.14
C HIS A 79 1.44 10.92 -5.24
N GLY A 80 2.59 10.48 -5.74
CA GLY A 80 3.27 11.15 -6.84
C GLY A 80 4.63 10.53 -7.17
N PRO A 81 5.42 11.18 -8.05
CA PRO A 81 6.73 10.70 -8.46
C PRO A 81 7.68 10.47 -7.27
N GLY A 82 8.42 9.35 -7.31
CA GLY A 82 9.35 8.93 -6.26
C GLY A 82 8.70 8.17 -5.10
N GLN A 83 7.40 7.86 -5.18
CA GLN A 83 6.68 7.03 -4.22
C GLN A 83 6.17 5.76 -4.94
N ILE A 84 6.63 4.59 -4.50
CA ILE A 84 6.14 3.33 -5.07
C ILE A 84 4.78 2.99 -4.46
N VAL A 85 3.81 2.69 -5.31
CA VAL A 85 2.48 2.22 -4.93
C VAL A 85 2.34 0.76 -5.32
N CYS A 86 1.77 -0.03 -4.41
CA CYS A 86 1.44 -1.43 -4.66
C CYS A 86 -0.03 -1.68 -4.41
N TYR A 87 -0.74 -2.24 -5.39
CA TYR A 87 -2.11 -2.70 -5.28
C TYR A 87 -2.20 -4.23 -5.35
N PRO A 88 -2.17 -4.93 -4.20
CA PRO A 88 -2.51 -6.35 -4.15
C PRO A 88 -4.02 -6.50 -4.28
N ILE A 89 -4.48 -6.91 -5.46
CA ILE A 89 -5.87 -7.24 -5.78
C ILE A 89 -5.98 -8.76 -5.74
N MET A 90 -6.51 -9.29 -4.65
CA MET A 90 -6.48 -10.72 -4.39
C MET A 90 -7.63 -11.17 -3.49
N LYS A 91 -8.02 -12.44 -3.60
CA LYS A 91 -8.95 -13.03 -2.63
C LYS A 91 -8.28 -13.13 -1.25
N LEU A 92 -9.08 -13.00 -0.20
CA LEU A 92 -8.68 -13.29 1.18
C LEU A 92 -9.20 -14.66 1.59
N ASP A 93 -8.54 -15.27 2.57
CA ASP A 93 -8.97 -16.53 3.17
C ASP A 93 -10.32 -16.36 3.89
N ASP A 94 -10.99 -17.48 4.13
CA ASP A 94 -12.25 -17.53 4.88
C ASP A 94 -11.98 -18.16 6.25
N PRO A 95 -12.30 -17.51 7.38
CA PRO A 95 -12.93 -16.19 7.47
C PRO A 95 -12.00 -15.03 7.05
N VAL A 96 -12.60 -13.98 6.49
CA VAL A 96 -11.87 -12.78 6.06
C VAL A 96 -11.27 -12.06 7.26
N ASP A 97 -9.95 -11.97 7.29
CA ASP A 97 -9.21 -11.18 8.28
C ASP A 97 -8.45 -10.03 7.60
N VAL A 98 -9.05 -8.85 7.65
CA VAL A 98 -8.51 -7.62 7.06
C VAL A 98 -7.29 -7.13 7.83
N VAL A 99 -7.28 -7.28 9.16
CA VAL A 99 -6.17 -6.81 10.02
C VAL A 99 -4.94 -7.67 9.80
N ALA A 100 -5.09 -8.99 9.72
CA ALA A 100 -3.99 -9.89 9.38
C ALA A 100 -3.42 -9.60 7.99
N HIS A 101 -4.27 -9.24 7.01
CA HIS A 101 -3.79 -8.83 5.69
C HIS A 101 -2.98 -7.52 5.74
N VAL A 102 -3.46 -6.50 6.46
CA VAL A 102 -2.71 -5.25 6.68
C VAL A 102 -1.36 -5.53 7.33
N ARG A 103 -1.31 -6.39 8.36
CA ARG A 103 -0.06 -6.79 9.02
C ARG A 103 0.92 -7.48 8.06
N ARG A 104 0.44 -8.30 7.12
CA ARG A 104 1.31 -8.90 6.08
C ARG A 104 1.89 -7.84 5.15
N LEU A 105 1.13 -6.80 4.80
CA LEU A 105 1.63 -5.68 4.00
C LEU A 105 2.69 -4.88 4.78
N GLU A 106 2.47 -4.63 6.07
CA GLU A 106 3.45 -3.97 6.95
C GLU A 106 4.76 -4.76 7.00
N LEU A 107 4.68 -6.08 7.24
CA LEU A 107 5.87 -6.95 7.28
C LEU A 107 6.62 -6.99 5.93
N LEU A 108 5.89 -7.04 4.81
CA LEU A 108 6.49 -6.97 3.48
C LEU A 108 7.32 -5.69 3.32
N ILE A 109 6.74 -4.54 3.66
CA ILE A 109 7.40 -3.23 3.55
C ILE A 109 8.59 -3.15 4.51
N MET A 110 8.45 -3.64 5.75
CA MET A 110 9.54 -3.67 6.73
C MET A 110 10.71 -4.54 6.25
N ASN A 111 10.44 -5.71 5.64
CA ASN A 111 11.48 -6.56 5.05
C ASN A 111 12.21 -5.86 3.91
N VAL A 112 11.49 -5.12 3.06
CA VAL A 112 12.10 -4.31 1.99
C VAL A 112 13.01 -3.24 2.58
N CYS A 113 12.56 -2.51 3.61
CA CYS A 113 13.36 -1.49 4.29
C CYS A 113 14.61 -2.12 4.94
N SER A 114 14.46 -3.27 5.60
CA SER A 114 15.57 -3.98 6.24
C SER A 114 16.66 -4.41 5.26
N LYS A 115 16.29 -4.86 4.05
CA LYS A 115 17.26 -5.18 2.98
C LYS A 115 18.08 -3.97 2.50
N LEU A 116 17.56 -2.76 2.69
CA LEU A 116 18.24 -1.51 2.40
C LEU A 116 19.05 -0.98 3.60
N GLY A 117 19.03 -1.70 4.72
CA GLY A 117 19.69 -1.28 5.97
C GLY A 117 18.87 -0.30 6.81
N LEU A 118 17.58 -0.11 6.52
CA LEU A 118 16.70 0.78 7.26
C LEU A 118 15.82 0.02 8.26
N GLU A 119 16.05 0.26 9.55
CA GLU A 119 15.18 -0.27 10.61
C GLU A 119 13.83 0.45 10.62
N THR A 120 12.75 -0.33 10.68
CA THR A 120 11.38 0.16 10.70
C THR A 120 10.54 -0.61 11.70
N THR A 121 9.39 -0.06 12.07
CA THR A 121 8.50 -0.62 13.10
C THR A 121 7.03 -0.44 12.74
N GLN A 122 6.18 -1.20 13.43
CA GLN A 122 4.74 -1.00 13.49
C GLN A 122 4.40 -0.21 14.75
N ILE A 123 3.38 0.66 14.67
CA ILE A 123 2.85 1.34 15.85
C ILE A 123 1.41 0.85 16.05
N GLU A 124 1.13 0.37 17.26
CA GLU A 124 -0.20 -0.14 17.61
C GLU A 124 -1.26 0.95 17.38
N GLY A 125 -2.36 0.57 16.72
CA GLY A 125 -3.45 1.49 16.35
C GLY A 125 -3.14 2.42 15.17
N ARG A 126 -1.91 2.42 14.60
CA ARG A 126 -1.53 3.29 13.48
C ARG A 126 -1.01 2.47 12.29
N SER A 127 -1.92 2.10 11.38
CA SER A 127 -1.57 1.30 10.20
C SER A 127 -0.50 1.96 9.34
N GLY A 128 0.39 1.15 8.79
CA GLY A 128 1.54 1.59 8.01
C GLY A 128 2.86 1.24 8.68
N VAL A 129 3.95 1.68 8.05
CA VAL A 129 5.31 1.42 8.53
C VAL A 129 5.97 2.73 8.93
N TRP A 130 6.74 2.66 10.02
CA TRP A 130 7.25 3.81 10.75
C TRP A 130 8.75 3.68 11.03
N VAL A 131 9.42 4.82 11.15
CA VAL A 131 10.79 4.95 11.67
C VAL A 131 10.70 5.66 13.03
N LYS A 132 11.36 5.09 14.04
CA LYS A 132 11.32 5.67 15.39
C LYS A 132 12.07 6.99 15.46
N GLY A 133 11.48 7.99 16.11
CA GLY A 133 12.07 9.32 16.23
C GLY A 133 13.15 9.47 17.30
N ASN A 134 13.32 8.50 18.20
CA ASN A 134 14.33 8.52 19.29
C ASN A 134 14.33 9.83 20.11
N GLY A 135 13.17 10.20 20.66
CA GLY A 135 12.97 11.47 21.39
C GLY A 135 12.38 12.59 20.52
N LEU A 136 12.28 12.36 19.21
CA LEU A 136 11.46 13.13 18.27
C LEU A 136 10.18 12.35 17.91
N PRO A 137 9.20 12.99 17.25
CA PRO A 137 8.04 12.28 16.70
C PRO A 137 8.44 11.13 15.79
N ASP A 138 7.68 10.03 15.84
CA ASP A 138 7.86 8.92 14.91
C ASP A 138 7.50 9.37 13.48
N LYS A 139 8.20 8.81 12.50
CA LYS A 139 8.10 9.21 11.10
C LYS A 139 7.46 8.10 10.27
N LYS A 140 6.32 8.38 9.64
CA LYS A 140 5.66 7.43 8.74
C LYS A 140 6.42 7.34 7.42
N ILE A 141 6.85 6.13 7.04
CA ILE A 141 7.54 5.89 5.76
C ILE A 141 6.64 5.22 4.72
N ALA A 142 5.59 4.50 5.17
CA ALA A 142 4.61 3.92 4.27
C ALA A 142 3.17 4.04 4.80
N ALA A 143 2.26 4.42 3.92
CA ALA A 143 0.83 4.42 4.16
C ALA A 143 0.19 3.13 3.64
N ILE A 144 -0.78 2.59 4.39
CA ILE A 144 -1.56 1.42 3.98
C ILE A 144 -3.04 1.77 4.11
N GLY A 145 -3.77 1.58 3.02
CA GLY A 145 -5.21 1.80 2.94
C GLY A 145 -5.80 0.85 1.92
N ILE A 146 -6.57 -0.13 2.40
CA ILE A 146 -7.23 -1.14 1.56
C ILE A 146 -8.74 -1.02 1.62
N ARG A 147 -9.39 -1.62 0.62
CA ARG A 147 -10.82 -1.95 0.65
C ARG A 147 -10.96 -3.45 0.45
N VAL A 148 -11.88 -4.08 1.18
CA VAL A 148 -12.29 -5.47 0.90
C VAL A 148 -13.74 -5.47 0.44
N ALA A 149 -13.99 -6.08 -0.71
CA ALA A 149 -15.32 -6.25 -1.28
C ALA A 149 -15.41 -7.64 -1.91
N LYS A 150 -16.51 -8.37 -1.66
CA LYS A 150 -16.71 -9.74 -2.16
C LYS A 150 -15.52 -10.67 -1.83
N LYS A 151 -14.98 -10.55 -0.60
CA LYS A 151 -13.80 -11.28 -0.10
C LYS A 151 -12.49 -11.03 -0.88
N ALA A 152 -12.42 -10.00 -1.73
CA ALA A 152 -11.20 -9.63 -2.45
C ALA A 152 -10.79 -8.18 -2.15
N THR A 153 -9.48 -7.93 -2.16
CA THR A 153 -8.86 -6.64 -1.85
C THR A 153 -8.84 -5.71 -3.05
N MET A 154 -8.78 -4.41 -2.76
CA MET A 154 -8.47 -3.31 -3.67
C MET A 154 -7.62 -2.27 -2.91
N HIS A 155 -6.99 -1.36 -3.64
CA HIS A 155 -5.97 -0.44 -3.13
C HIS A 155 -4.79 -1.22 -2.53
N GLY A 156 -4.10 -0.69 -1.52
CA GLY A 156 -2.89 -1.33 -1.02
C GLY A 156 -2.04 -0.42 -0.17
N PHE A 157 -0.77 -0.27 -0.55
CA PHE A 157 0.20 0.55 0.17
C PHE A 157 0.92 1.52 -0.75
N ALA A 158 1.48 2.57 -0.14
CA ALA A 158 2.37 3.52 -0.76
C ALA A 158 3.60 3.70 0.12
N LEU A 159 4.79 3.44 -0.42
CA LEU A 159 6.08 3.52 0.26
C LEU A 159 6.87 4.70 -0.31
N ASN A 160 7.30 5.60 0.57
CA ASN A 160 8.05 6.78 0.20
C ASN A 160 9.52 6.43 -0.09
N CYS A 161 9.93 6.46 -1.36
CA CYS A 161 11.31 6.14 -1.75
C CYS A 161 12.16 7.42 -1.72
N ASN A 162 12.03 8.26 -2.74
CA ASN A 162 12.75 9.52 -2.89
C ASN A 162 11.82 10.70 -3.26
N ASN A 163 10.51 10.55 -3.08
CA ASN A 163 9.54 11.60 -3.36
C ASN A 163 9.78 12.87 -2.51
N SER A 164 9.32 14.00 -3.03
CA SER A 164 9.20 15.22 -2.23
C SER A 164 8.17 15.04 -1.12
N LEU A 165 8.44 15.60 0.06
CA LEU A 165 7.52 15.64 1.18
C LEU A 165 6.67 16.92 1.23
N VAL A 166 6.86 17.84 0.28
CA VAL A 166 6.19 19.16 0.30
C VAL A 166 4.66 19.02 0.32
N ALA A 167 4.10 18.09 -0.46
CA ALA A 167 2.65 17.87 -0.52
C ALA A 167 2.06 17.39 0.83
N PHE A 168 2.82 16.64 1.62
CA PHE A 168 2.37 16.20 2.94
C PHE A 168 2.20 17.37 3.93
N ARG A 169 2.86 18.52 3.70
CA ARG A 169 2.73 19.71 4.55
C ARG A 169 1.39 20.42 4.40
N ASN A 170 0.67 20.16 3.32
CA ASN A 170 -0.60 20.83 3.04
C ASN A 170 -1.80 20.04 3.59
N ILE A 171 -1.60 18.82 4.11
CA ILE A 171 -2.63 17.94 4.65
C ILE A 171 -2.32 17.54 6.10
N VAL A 172 -3.31 16.98 6.79
CA VAL A 172 -3.07 16.21 8.04
C VAL A 172 -3.08 14.73 7.68
N PRO A 173 -1.92 14.14 7.31
CA PRO A 173 -1.89 12.80 6.74
C PRO A 173 -2.38 11.77 7.77
N CYS A 174 -3.32 10.92 7.37
CA CYS A 174 -3.94 9.92 8.24
C CYS A 174 -4.63 10.49 9.51
N GLY A 175 -4.80 11.82 9.65
CA GLY A 175 -5.34 12.46 10.85
C GLY A 175 -4.40 12.43 12.06
N ILE A 176 -3.10 12.26 11.83
CA ILE A 176 -2.08 12.12 12.87
C ILE A 176 -1.29 13.43 12.89
N GLY A 177 -1.55 14.28 13.88
CA GLY A 177 -0.86 15.56 14.05
C GLY A 177 0.39 15.50 14.93
N ASP A 178 0.66 14.36 15.56
CA ASP A 178 1.77 14.13 16.48
C ASP A 178 2.88 13.24 15.88
N ALA A 179 2.91 13.11 14.56
CA ALA A 179 3.89 12.30 13.85
C ALA A 179 4.27 12.97 12.52
N ASP A 180 5.48 12.68 12.07
CA ASP A 180 6.02 13.20 10.82
C ASP A 180 5.90 12.16 9.69
N VAL A 181 6.27 12.56 8.47
CA VAL A 181 6.39 11.68 7.30
C VAL A 181 7.85 11.71 6.84
N THR A 182 8.38 10.57 6.39
CA THR A 182 9.75 10.47 5.86
C THR A 182 9.81 9.66 4.56
N THR A 183 11.00 9.56 3.98
CA THR A 183 11.32 8.76 2.80
C THR A 183 12.54 7.89 3.09
N ILE A 184 12.71 6.79 2.34
CA ILE A 184 13.90 5.94 2.48
C ILE A 184 15.17 6.78 2.23
N SER A 185 15.14 7.66 1.23
CA SER A 185 16.28 8.51 0.90
C SER A 185 16.72 9.42 2.05
N LEU A 186 15.76 10.01 2.77
CA LEU A 186 16.06 10.89 3.90
C LEU A 186 16.68 10.11 5.07
N GLU A 187 16.15 8.92 5.37
CA GLU A 187 16.66 8.12 6.48
C GLU A 187 18.03 7.50 6.21
N LEU A 188 18.34 7.16 4.96
CA LEU A 188 19.62 6.57 4.57
C LEU A 188 20.67 7.60 4.10
N GLY A 189 20.29 8.89 3.97
CA GLY A 189 21.20 9.96 3.55
C GLY A 189 21.74 9.81 2.13
N ARG A 190 21.03 9.07 1.26
CA ARG A 190 21.37 8.86 -0.16
C ARG A 190 20.11 8.77 -0.99
N ASP A 191 20.19 8.98 -2.30
CA ASP A 191 19.05 8.72 -3.17
C ASP A 191 18.74 7.22 -3.25
N VAL A 192 17.50 6.86 -2.94
CA VAL A 192 16.91 5.53 -3.06
C VAL A 192 15.65 5.62 -3.90
N SER A 193 15.79 5.34 -5.19
CA SER A 193 14.71 5.52 -6.17
C SER A 193 13.67 4.39 -6.14
N VAL A 194 12.50 4.63 -6.73
CA VAL A 194 11.50 3.59 -6.96
C VAL A 194 12.07 2.41 -7.77
N ALA A 195 12.97 2.67 -8.72
CA ALA A 195 13.62 1.62 -9.51
C ALA A 195 14.51 0.69 -8.66
N GLU A 196 15.13 1.21 -7.60
CA GLU A 196 15.91 0.40 -6.65
C GLU A 196 15.00 -0.44 -5.74
N VAL A 197 13.86 0.13 -5.31
CA VAL A 197 12.94 -0.50 -4.36
C VAL A 197 12.02 -1.54 -5.01
N THR A 198 11.61 -1.31 -6.25
CA THR A 198 10.70 -2.18 -7.02
C THR A 198 11.13 -3.65 -7.00
N PRO A 199 12.35 -4.05 -7.39
CA PRO A 199 12.76 -5.45 -7.40
C PRO A 199 12.74 -6.10 -6.02
N LEU A 200 12.94 -5.33 -4.94
CA LEU A 200 12.87 -5.85 -3.56
C LEU A 200 11.42 -6.19 -3.17
N ILE A 201 10.46 -5.36 -3.55
CA ILE A 201 9.02 -5.62 -3.36
C ILE A 201 8.63 -6.86 -4.16
N GLU A 202 9.02 -6.94 -5.43
CA GLU A 202 8.70 -8.11 -6.25
C GLU A 202 9.28 -9.41 -5.68
N ALA A 203 10.49 -9.37 -5.13
CA ALA A 203 11.11 -10.52 -4.48
C ALA A 203 10.29 -10.97 -3.26
N GLU A 204 9.84 -10.06 -2.40
CA GLU A 204 8.97 -10.41 -1.26
C GLU A 204 7.63 -11.00 -1.71
N LEU A 205 7.04 -10.45 -2.77
CA LEU A 205 5.79 -10.96 -3.36
C LEU A 205 5.97 -12.40 -3.89
N ARG A 206 7.05 -12.67 -4.64
CA ARG A 206 7.39 -14.01 -5.17
C ARG A 206 7.69 -15.02 -4.06
N ASN A 207 8.37 -14.58 -3.00
CA ASN A 207 8.63 -15.40 -1.81
C ASN A 207 7.35 -15.75 -1.05
N GLY A 208 6.27 -15.03 -1.32
CA GLY A 208 4.94 -15.35 -0.83
C GLY A 208 4.54 -14.58 0.42
N ALA A 209 5.06 -13.36 0.58
CA ALA A 209 4.65 -12.45 1.65
C ALA A 209 3.12 -12.26 1.74
N LEU A 210 2.40 -12.44 0.62
CA LEU A 210 0.94 -12.36 0.53
C LEU A 210 0.27 -13.70 0.16
N LYS A 211 0.96 -14.85 0.24
CA LYS A 211 0.33 -16.13 -0.08
C LYS A 211 -0.85 -16.41 0.85
N ARG A 212 -1.93 -16.92 0.25
CA ARG A 212 -3.09 -17.46 0.96
C ARG A 212 -2.75 -18.79 1.62
N ASN A 213 -3.33 -19.04 2.79
CA ASN A 213 -3.29 -20.37 3.37
C ASN A 213 -4.31 -21.23 2.63
N VAL A 214 -3.84 -22.03 1.67
CA VAL A 214 -4.71 -23.01 1.02
C VAL A 214 -5.09 -24.06 2.05
N SER A 215 -6.27 -23.90 2.68
CA SER A 215 -6.85 -24.92 3.53
C SER A 215 -6.92 -26.23 2.74
N LYS A 216 -6.27 -27.28 3.25
CA LYS A 216 -6.46 -28.64 2.76
C LYS A 216 -7.94 -28.95 2.92
N ARG A 217 -8.74 -28.89 1.85
CA ARG A 217 -10.05 -29.54 1.86
C ARG A 217 -9.80 -31.01 2.12
N SER A 218 -10.10 -31.47 3.33
CA SER A 218 -10.20 -32.88 3.66
C SER A 218 -11.10 -33.50 2.61
N LYS A 219 -10.58 -34.48 1.85
CA LYS A 219 -11.45 -35.39 1.11
C LYS A 219 -12.33 -36.04 2.16
N VAL A 220 -13.62 -35.70 2.18
CA VAL A 220 -14.62 -36.61 2.73
C VAL A 220 -14.75 -37.68 1.67
N GLU A 221 -14.08 -38.81 1.89
CA GLU A 221 -14.38 -40.04 1.16
C GLU A 221 -15.79 -40.47 1.58
N VAL A 222 -16.64 -40.70 0.58
CA VAL A 222 -17.95 -41.36 0.72
C VAL A 222 -17.76 -42.81 0.32
#